data_AF-A0A349E2G6-F1
#
_entry.id   AF-A0A349E2G6-F1
#
_cell.length_a   1.000
_cell.length_b   1.000
_cell.length_c   1.000
_cell.angle_alpha   90.00
_cell.angle_beta   90.00
_cell.angle_gamma   90.00
#
_symmetry.space_group_name_H-M   'P 1'
#
loop_
_entity.id
_entity.type
_entity.pdbx_description
1 polymer ?
#
loop_
_entity_poly.entity_id
_entity_poly.type
_entity_poly.pdbx_seq_one_letter_code
_entity_poly.pdbx_strand_id
1 'polypeptide(L)'
;MKKKILIVEDMQAVRNVIANALNEYEIVTASYGLEALKILDESPSSIDLVLSDYNMPNMSGMKLLTKIRKHANSDIADVPFIMLTTERDIKKKKKAKDAGLTDWIEKPYNYEVFKGKIRHALNKSEKVK
;
A
#
# COMPACT_ATOMS: atom_id res chain seq x y z
N MET A 1 -15.23 11.54 -7.00
CA MET A 1 -14.67 10.37 -7.72
C MET A 1 -14.38 9.28 -6.70
N LYS A 2 -14.39 8.00 -7.08
CA LYS A 2 -13.98 6.92 -6.16
C LYS A 2 -12.48 7.06 -5.87
N LYS A 3 -12.07 6.82 -4.62
CA LYS A 3 -10.65 6.75 -4.27
C LYS A 3 -10.01 5.54 -4.97
N LYS A 4 -8.77 5.69 -5.41
CA LYS A 4 -8.03 4.67 -6.16
C LYS A 4 -6.94 4.05 -5.29
N ILE A 5 -6.93 2.72 -5.19
CA ILE A 5 -5.99 1.95 -4.37
C ILE A 5 -5.12 1.09 -5.28
N LEU A 6 -3.80 1.20 -5.12
CA LEU A 6 -2.83 0.31 -5.75
C LEU A 6 -2.52 -0.87 -4.82
N ILE A 7 -2.90 -2.07 -5.23
CA ILE A 7 -2.58 -3.32 -4.52
C ILE A 7 -1.31 -3.92 -5.11
N VAL A 8 -0.30 -4.18 -4.28
CA VAL A 8 0.98 -4.78 -4.67
C VAL A 8 1.17 -6.11 -3.93
N GLU A 9 0.96 -7.21 -4.64
CA GLU A 9 0.93 -8.57 -4.07
C GLU A 9 1.28 -9.56 -5.19
N ASP A 10 2.27 -10.43 -4.98
CA ASP A 10 2.77 -11.34 -6.01
C ASP A 10 1.82 -12.51 -6.26
N MET A 11 1.10 -12.97 -5.23
CA MET A 11 0.12 -14.04 -5.37
C MET A 11 -1.20 -13.53 -5.96
N GLN A 12 -1.52 -13.90 -7.21
CA GLN A 12 -2.75 -13.48 -7.89
C GLN A 12 -4.02 -13.81 -7.09
N ALA A 13 -4.08 -14.99 -6.47
CA ALA A 13 -5.24 -15.39 -5.67
C ALA A 13 -5.46 -14.43 -4.47
N VAL A 14 -4.38 -14.06 -3.78
CA VAL A 14 -4.45 -13.12 -2.64
C VAL A 14 -4.84 -11.73 -3.13
N ARG A 15 -4.25 -11.28 -4.24
CA ARG A 15 -4.57 -9.99 -4.86
C ARG A 15 -6.05 -9.88 -5.25
N ASN A 16 -6.63 -10.94 -5.81
CA ASN A 16 -8.06 -10.99 -6.15
C ASN A 16 -8.96 -10.93 -4.90
N VAL A 17 -8.59 -11.64 -3.83
CA VAL A 17 -9.34 -11.59 -2.56
C VAL A 17 -9.34 -10.18 -1.97
N ILE A 18 -8.18 -9.50 -1.98
CA ILE A 18 -8.07 -8.12 -1.49
C ILE A 18 -8.87 -7.16 -2.37
N ALA A 19 -8.80 -7.29 -3.70
CA ALA A 19 -9.55 -6.46 -4.62
C ALA A 19 -11.07 -6.61 -4.41
N ASN A 20 -11.55 -7.84 -4.24
CA ASN A 20 -12.96 -8.12 -3.95
C ASN A 20 -13.41 -7.52 -2.60
N ALA A 21 -12.54 -7.58 -1.59
CA ALA A 21 -12.75 -6.98 -0.28
C ALA A 21 -12.80 -5.44 -0.31
N LEU A 22 -12.31 -4.81 -1.39
CA LEU A 22 -12.22 -3.36 -1.58
C LEU A 22 -13.03 -2.87 -2.78
N ASN A 23 -14.11 -3.59 -3.16
CA ASN A 23 -14.93 -3.29 -4.34
C ASN A 23 -15.61 -1.91 -4.36
N GLU A 24 -15.65 -1.21 -3.21
CA GLU A 24 -16.14 0.15 -3.07
C GLU A 24 -15.17 1.20 -3.66
N TYR A 25 -13.91 0.83 -3.88
CA TYR A 25 -12.83 1.65 -4.42
C TYR A 25 -12.52 1.33 -5.88
N GLU A 26 -11.80 2.23 -6.55
CA GLU A 26 -11.16 1.89 -7.84
C GLU A 26 -9.85 1.14 -7.55
N ILE A 27 -9.69 -0.04 -8.12
CA ILE A 27 -8.53 -0.91 -7.82
C ILE A 27 -7.59 -0.94 -9.02
N VAL A 28 -6.32 -0.62 -8.75
CA VAL A 28 -5.20 -0.89 -9.65
C VAL A 28 -4.34 -1.97 -8.99
N THR A 29 -3.80 -2.88 -9.79
CA THR A 29 -3.03 -4.01 -9.27
C THR A 29 -1.63 -4.03 -9.86
N ALA A 30 -0.67 -4.45 -9.04
CA ALA A 30 0.68 -4.78 -9.43
C ALA A 30 1.08 -6.10 -8.78
N SER A 31 1.86 -6.90 -9.50
CA SER A 31 2.39 -8.18 -9.07
C SER A 31 3.78 -8.09 -8.44
N TYR A 32 4.46 -6.94 -8.59
CA TYR A 32 5.78 -6.70 -7.98
C TYR A 32 6.08 -5.20 -7.87
N GLY A 33 7.11 -4.86 -7.09
CA GLY A 33 7.42 -3.46 -6.75
C GLY A 33 7.83 -2.57 -7.93
N LEU A 34 8.50 -3.09 -8.97
CA LEU A 34 8.84 -2.27 -10.15
C LEU A 34 7.61 -1.90 -10.97
N GLU A 35 6.64 -2.81 -11.10
CA GLU A 35 5.36 -2.53 -11.75
C GLU A 35 4.58 -1.46 -10.98
N ALA A 36 4.56 -1.54 -9.65
CA ALA A 36 3.94 -0.54 -8.80
C ALA A 36 4.57 0.86 -8.97
N LEU A 37 5.90 0.96 -9.05
CA LEU A 37 6.59 2.23 -9.29
C LEU A 37 6.24 2.81 -10.65
N LYS A 38 6.25 1.98 -11.70
CA LYS A 38 5.87 2.41 -13.05
C LYS A 38 4.44 2.97 -13.08
N ILE A 39 3.48 2.31 -12.43
CA ILE A 39 2.09 2.79 -12.34
C ILE A 39 2.02 4.15 -11.63
N LEU A 40 2.77 4.33 -10.53
CA LEU A 40 2.83 5.61 -9.83
C LEU A 40 3.42 6.70 -10.72
N ASP A 41 4.49 6.42 -11.46
CA ASP A 41 5.12 7.38 -12.38
C ASP A 41 4.21 7.78 -13.55
N GLU A 42 3.42 6.85 -14.08
CA GLU A 42 2.48 7.11 -15.18
C GLU A 42 1.32 8.01 -14.74
N SER A 43 0.96 8.04 -13.45
CA SER A 43 -0.13 8.90 -12.95
C SER A 43 0.08 9.29 -11.47
N PRO A 44 1.03 10.22 -11.18
CA PRO A 44 1.56 10.50 -9.84
C PRO A 44 0.55 10.94 -8.78
N SER A 45 -0.56 11.55 -9.19
CA SER A 45 -1.60 12.07 -8.29
C SER A 45 -2.90 11.25 -8.36
N SER A 46 -2.90 10.12 -9.07
CA SER A 46 -4.11 9.30 -9.27
C SER A 46 -4.31 8.24 -8.20
N ILE A 47 -3.26 7.81 -7.50
CA ILE A 47 -3.32 6.77 -6.47
C ILE A 47 -3.47 7.44 -5.10
N ASP A 48 -4.55 7.11 -4.38
CA ASP A 48 -4.81 7.65 -3.04
C ASP A 48 -4.20 6.81 -1.92
N LEU A 49 -3.85 5.54 -2.20
CA LEU A 49 -3.28 4.60 -1.23
C LEU A 49 -2.54 3.47 -1.94
N VAL A 50 -1.37 3.10 -1.40
CA VAL A 50 -0.66 1.86 -1.74
C VAL A 50 -0.89 0.83 -0.63
N LEU A 51 -1.32 -0.37 -1.01
CA LEU A 51 -1.48 -1.52 -0.14
C LEU A 51 -0.55 -2.63 -0.63
N SER A 52 0.52 -2.91 0.10
CA SER A 52 1.57 -3.83 -0.33
C SER A 52 1.75 -4.99 0.63
N ASP A 53 2.03 -6.19 0.13
CA ASP A 53 2.65 -7.22 0.97
C ASP A 53 4.10 -6.86 1.30
N TYR A 54 4.61 -7.39 2.41
CA TYR A 54 6.01 -7.21 2.80
C TYR A 54 6.95 -8.12 1.99
N ASN A 55 6.58 -9.40 1.84
CA ASN A 55 7.42 -10.47 1.31
C ASN A 55 7.11 -10.74 -0.15
N MET A 56 7.66 -9.93 -1.04
CA MET A 56 7.56 -10.15 -2.48
C MET A 56 8.92 -10.53 -3.09
N PRO A 57 8.95 -11.39 -4.13
CA PRO A 57 10.15 -11.68 -4.90
C PRO A 57 10.77 -10.42 -5.52
N ASN A 58 12.10 -10.41 -5.67
CA ASN A 58 12.91 -9.34 -6.25
C ASN A 58 12.94 -8.02 -5.44
N MET A 59 11.78 -7.49 -5.06
CA MET A 59 11.63 -6.27 -4.28
C MET A 59 10.58 -6.44 -3.19
N SER A 60 11.02 -6.46 -1.93
CA SER A 60 10.12 -6.46 -0.77
C SER A 60 9.31 -5.17 -0.69
N GLY A 61 8.15 -5.23 -0.03
CA GLY A 61 7.33 -4.05 0.25
C GLY A 61 8.10 -2.97 1.03
N MET A 62 9.07 -3.37 1.85
CA MET A 62 9.97 -2.44 2.52
C MET A 62 10.88 -1.66 1.55
N LYS A 63 11.45 -2.33 0.55
CA LYS A 63 12.24 -1.65 -0.48
C LYS A 63 11.36 -0.74 -1.34
N LEU A 64 10.14 -1.19 -1.66
CA LEU A 64 9.16 -0.37 -2.37
C LEU A 64 8.80 0.90 -1.59
N LEU A 65 8.41 0.78 -0.32
CA LEU A 65 8.14 1.92 0.56
C LEU A 65 9.31 2.92 0.58
N THR A 66 10.53 2.42 0.74
CA THR A 66 11.73 3.28 0.78
C THR A 66 11.95 4.02 -0.54
N LYS A 67 11.66 3.38 -1.68
CA LYS A 67 11.77 4.03 -3.00
C LYS A 67 10.69 5.09 -3.20
N ILE A 68 9.45 4.79 -2.82
CA ILE A 68 8.33 5.74 -2.87
C ILE A 68 8.65 6.97 -2.02
N ARG A 69 9.09 6.80 -0.77
CA ARG A 69 9.42 7.92 0.14
C ARG A 69 10.61 8.77 -0.30
N LYS A 70 11.46 8.25 -1.19
CA LYS A 70 12.59 8.97 -1.80
C LYS A 70 12.27 9.51 -3.20
N HIS A 71 11.03 9.38 -3.64
CA HIS A 71 10.62 9.78 -4.98
C HIS A 71 10.69 11.30 -5.13
N ALA A 72 11.07 11.79 -6.31
CA ALA A 72 11.21 13.23 -6.56
C ALA A 72 9.86 13.95 -6.67
N ASN A 73 8.81 13.22 -7.09
CA ASN A 73 7.45 13.72 -7.11
C ASN A 73 6.81 13.57 -5.71
N SER A 74 6.38 14.68 -5.12
CA SER A 74 5.80 14.72 -3.78
C SER A 74 4.46 13.98 -3.66
N ASP A 75 3.62 13.97 -4.70
CA ASP A 75 2.36 13.21 -4.66
C ASP A 75 2.62 11.71 -4.49
N ILE A 76 3.67 11.20 -5.14
CA ILE A 76 4.12 9.81 -4.96
C ILE A 76 4.79 9.66 -3.59
N ALA A 77 5.67 10.58 -3.21
CA ALA A 77 6.43 10.48 -1.96
C ALA A 77 5.53 10.48 -0.72
N ASP A 78 4.41 11.20 -0.77
CA ASP A 78 3.47 11.37 0.34
C ASP A 78 2.29 10.40 0.29
N VAL A 79 2.20 9.55 -0.75
CA VAL A 79 1.09 8.59 -0.87
C VAL A 79 1.01 7.72 0.40
N PRO A 80 -0.16 7.59 1.03
CA PRO A 80 -0.37 6.65 2.12
C PRO A 80 0.08 5.25 1.71
N PHE A 81 0.80 4.57 2.60
CA PHE A 81 1.33 3.23 2.34
C PHE A 81 0.99 2.32 3.51
N ILE A 82 0.21 1.28 3.24
CA ILE A 82 -0.14 0.25 4.22
C ILE A 82 0.55 -1.06 3.83
N MET A 83 1.18 -1.70 4.82
CA MET A 83 1.63 -3.09 4.68
C MET A 83 0.54 -4.04 5.13
N LEU A 84 0.20 -5.02 4.28
CA LEU A 84 -0.74 -6.09 4.58
C LEU A 84 -0.01 -7.43 4.48
N THR A 85 0.41 -8.01 5.60
CA THR A 85 1.43 -9.06 5.60
C THR A 85 1.25 -10.13 6.68
N THR A 86 1.78 -11.33 6.48
CA THR A 86 1.93 -12.38 7.51
C THR A 86 3.16 -12.15 8.40
N GLU A 87 4.02 -11.19 8.08
CA GLU A 87 5.20 -10.85 8.87
C GLU A 87 4.81 -10.30 10.25
N ARG A 88 5.48 -10.79 11.30
CA ARG A 88 5.22 -10.44 12.71
C ARG A 88 6.46 -9.91 13.44
N ASP A 89 7.61 -9.86 12.77
CA ASP A 89 8.84 -9.33 13.35
C ASP A 89 8.67 -7.85 13.70
N ILE A 90 8.69 -7.57 15.01
CA ILE A 90 8.57 -6.24 15.60
C ILE A 90 9.67 -5.30 15.08
N LYS A 91 10.89 -5.80 14.83
CA LYS A 91 11.99 -5.00 14.29
C LYS A 91 11.70 -4.57 12.86
N LYS A 92 11.16 -5.46 12.01
CA LYS A 92 10.75 -5.12 10.64
C LYS A 92 9.61 -4.11 10.63
N LYS A 93 8.61 -4.31 11.49
CA LYS A 93 7.49 -3.36 11.69
C LYS A 93 7.98 -1.99 12.13
N LYS A 94 8.89 -1.93 13.12
CA LYS A 94 9.50 -0.68 13.57
C LYS A 94 10.25 0.01 12.43
N LYS A 95 11.12 -0.72 11.72
CA LYS A 95 11.87 -0.17 10.60
C LYS A 95 10.95 0.40 9.52
N ALA A 96 9.82 -0.26 9.23
CA ALA A 96 8.87 0.23 8.24
C ALA A 96 8.19 1.52 8.71
N LYS A 97 7.80 1.61 9.98
CA LYS A 97 7.30 2.86 10.59
C LYS A 97 8.31 4.00 10.48
N ASP A 98 9.58 3.73 10.83
CA ASP A 98 10.66 4.72 10.74
C ASP A 98 10.90 5.17 9.29
N ALA A 99 10.56 4.32 8.30
CA ALA A 99 10.61 4.64 6.88
C ALA A 99 9.34 5.36 6.35
N GLY A 100 8.41 5.77 7.21
CA GLY A 100 7.20 6.52 6.82
C GLY A 100 6.01 5.66 6.43
N LEU A 101 5.93 4.42 6.93
CA LEU A 101 4.74 3.56 6.77
C LEU A 101 3.51 4.19 7.44
N THR A 102 2.37 4.20 6.75
CA THR A 102 1.11 4.71 7.28
C THR A 102 0.46 3.73 8.27
N ASP A 103 0.35 2.45 7.90
CA ASP A 103 -0.16 1.42 8.79
C ASP A 103 0.38 0.02 8.45
N TRP A 104 0.27 -0.88 9.42
CA TRP A 104 0.64 -2.28 9.33
C TRP A 104 -0.55 -3.16 9.73
N ILE A 105 -0.95 -4.05 8.83
CA ILE A 105 -2.06 -4.98 8.99
C ILE A 105 -1.51 -6.41 8.89
N GLU A 106 -1.69 -7.18 9.95
CA GLU A 106 -1.23 -8.56 10.02
C GLU A 106 -2.30 -9.51 9.48
N LYS A 107 -1.90 -10.47 8.65
CA LYS A 107 -2.74 -11.58 8.18
C LYS A 107 -2.69 -12.72 9.22
N PRO A 108 -3.83 -13.37 9.56
CA PRO A 108 -5.20 -13.06 9.15
C PRO A 108 -5.75 -11.82 9.86
N TYR A 109 -6.64 -11.09 9.19
CA TYR A 109 -7.21 -9.84 9.68
C TYR A 109 -8.73 -9.92 9.80
N ASN A 110 -9.29 -9.14 10.73
CA ASN A 110 -10.72 -8.89 10.78
C ASN A 110 -11.12 -7.90 9.67
N TYR A 111 -12.21 -8.19 8.97
CA TYR A 111 -12.66 -7.39 7.82
C TYR A 111 -13.04 -5.95 8.17
N GLU A 112 -13.67 -5.73 9.33
CA GLU A 112 -14.05 -4.38 9.77
C GLU A 112 -12.82 -3.57 10.18
N VAL A 113 -11.86 -4.20 10.86
CA VAL A 113 -10.58 -3.55 11.19
C VAL A 113 -9.80 -3.19 9.92
N PHE A 114 -9.76 -4.09 8.94
CA PHE A 114 -9.11 -3.85 7.65
C PHE A 114 -9.72 -2.63 6.94
N LYS A 115 -11.04 -2.63 6.69
CA LYS A 115 -11.73 -1.48 6.07
C LYS A 115 -11.57 -0.19 6.87
N GLY A 116 -11.64 -0.27 8.19
CA GLY A 116 -11.46 0.89 9.07
C GLY A 116 -10.09 1.55 8.90
N LYS A 117 -9.02 0.75 8.82
CA LYS A 117 -7.65 1.24 8.59
C LYS A 117 -7.47 1.87 7.21
N ILE A 118 -8.04 1.24 6.17
CA ILE A 118 -8.03 1.77 4.80
C ILE A 118 -8.73 3.14 4.74
N ARG A 119 -9.94 3.24 5.29
CA ARG A 119 -10.72 4.50 5.36
C ARG A 119 -9.96 5.58 6.13
N HIS A 120 -9.37 5.23 7.27
CA HIS A 120 -8.59 6.18 8.07
C HIS A 120 -7.37 6.71 7.32
N ALA A 121 -6.66 5.85 6.59
CA ALA A 121 -5.51 6.28 5.77
C ALA A 121 -5.93 7.20 4.62
N LEU A 122 -7.04 6.89 3.93
CA LEU A 122 -7.58 7.70 2.84
C LEU A 122 -8.10 9.07 3.30
N ASN A 123 -8.59 9.20 4.54
CA ASN A 123 -9.08 10.47 5.07
C ASN A 123 -7.96 11.36 5.63
N LYS A 124 -6.81 10.78 6.01
CA LYS A 124 -5.65 11.56 6.49
C LYS A 124 -4.93 12.29 5.37
N SER A 125 -4.92 11.77 4.14
CA SER A 125 -4.33 12.46 2.99
C SER A 125 -5.06 13.76 2.63
N GLU A 126 -6.33 13.91 3.03
CA GLU A 126 -7.14 15.10 2.76
C GLU A 126 -6.88 16.27 3.71
N LYS A 127 -6.26 16.03 4.88
CA LYS A 127 -5.99 17.08 5.88
C LYS A 127 -4.60 17.70 5.76
N VAL A 128 -3.76 17.19 4.86
CA VAL A 128 -2.35 17.60 4.69
C VAL A 128 -2.15 18.36 3.36
N LYS A 129 -3.16 18.42 2.49
CA LYS A 129 -3.21 19.28 1.31
C LYS A 129 -4.03 20.54 1.64
#